data_AF-A0A7C3QLZ6-F1
#
_entry.id   AF-A0A7C3QLZ6-F1
#
_cell.length_a   1.000
_cell.length_b   1.000
_cell.length_c   1.000
_cell.angle_alpha   90.00
_cell.angle_beta   90.00
_cell.angle_gamma   90.00
#
_symmetry.space_group_name_H-M   'P 1'
#
loop_
_entity.id
_entity.type
_entity.pdbx_description
1 polymer ?
#
loop_
_entity_poly.entity_id
_entity_poly.type
_entity_poly.pdbx_seq_one_letter_code
_entity_poly.pdbx_strand_id
1 'polypeptide(L)'
;MAGFIATLEQAGRALWVSVGLALLCLVALLDYLTGYELSFSLFYLIPIAIFTWFIGNRAGVAASFMSAILWLVVDIQAGVQYSQQVIYFWNTLIRLVFFNITVLMLALGKALERERTFARTDYTTGIFNTRFFHVLAQREIDRTARNKTPLTVAFVDVDDFKAINDKFGHTTGDRVLGVIAAAMQRHLRRTDIVGRVGGDEFA
;
A
#
# COMPACT_ATOMS: atom_id res chain seq x y z
N MET A 1 5.51 -4.96 -11.25
CA MET A 1 5.89 -4.63 -9.86
C MET A 1 4.80 -5.03 -8.86
N ALA A 2 3.53 -4.67 -9.09
CA ALA A 2 2.40 -5.07 -8.21
C ALA A 2 2.22 -6.60 -8.03
N GLY A 3 2.43 -7.40 -9.08
CA GLY A 3 2.29 -8.87 -8.99
C GLY A 3 3.34 -9.55 -8.10
N PHE A 4 4.58 -9.05 -8.07
CA PHE A 4 5.66 -9.62 -7.25
C PHE A 4 5.47 -9.30 -5.76
N ILE A 5 5.01 -8.09 -5.44
CA ILE A 5 4.67 -7.70 -4.06
C ILE A 5 3.47 -8.52 -3.57
N ALA A 6 2.46 -8.74 -4.41
CA ALA A 6 1.31 -9.57 -4.06
C ALA A 6 1.70 -11.04 -3.77
N THR A 7 2.63 -11.62 -4.52
CA THR A 7 3.16 -12.97 -4.22
C THR A 7 3.95 -13.02 -2.92
N LEU A 8 4.66 -11.94 -2.57
CA LEU A 8 5.40 -11.83 -1.32
C LEU A 8 4.48 -11.63 -0.10
N GLU A 9 3.35 -10.96 -0.27
CA GLU A 9 2.34 -10.80 0.78
C GLU A 9 1.58 -12.11 1.09
N GLN A 10 1.54 -13.05 0.14
CA GLN A 10 1.00 -14.41 0.38
C GLN A 10 1.96 -15.30 1.18
N ALA A 11 3.23 -14.91 1.33
CA ALA A 11 4.18 -15.66 2.13
C ALA A 11 3.82 -15.57 3.63
N GLY A 12 4.03 -16.67 4.36
CA GLY A 12 3.63 -16.76 5.76
C GLY A 12 4.33 -15.72 6.65
N ARG A 13 3.59 -15.17 7.63
CA ARG A 13 4.11 -14.16 8.58
C ARG A 13 5.40 -14.59 9.27
N ALA A 14 5.56 -15.88 9.56
CA ALA A 14 6.76 -16.43 10.20
C ALA A 14 8.04 -16.24 9.35
N LEU A 15 7.93 -16.28 8.03
CA LEU A 15 9.06 -16.02 7.13
C LEU A 15 9.53 -14.58 7.30
N TRP A 16 8.61 -13.61 7.25
CA TRP A 16 8.93 -12.19 7.35
C TRP A 16 9.46 -11.80 8.73
N VAL A 17 8.99 -12.44 9.79
CA VAL A 17 9.60 -12.29 11.13
C VAL A 17 11.05 -12.76 11.10
N SER A 18 11.32 -13.94 10.54
CA SER A 18 12.66 -14.52 10.48
C SER A 18 13.62 -13.67 9.65
N VAL A 19 13.17 -13.22 8.46
CA VAL A 19 13.93 -12.32 7.57
C VAL A 19 14.19 -10.98 8.25
N GLY A 20 13.17 -10.38 8.88
CA GLY A 20 13.30 -9.11 9.59
C GLY A 20 14.29 -9.18 10.75
N LEU A 21 14.23 -10.24 11.56
CA LEU A 21 15.19 -10.46 12.67
C LEU A 21 16.60 -10.72 12.14
N ALA A 22 16.76 -11.54 11.10
CA ALA A 22 18.07 -11.81 10.51
C ALA A 22 18.71 -10.52 9.97
N LEU A 23 17.94 -9.66 9.29
CA LEU A 23 18.42 -8.36 8.80
C LEU A 23 18.77 -7.42 9.94
N LEU A 24 17.97 -7.39 11.00
CA LEU A 24 18.26 -6.58 12.18
C LEU A 24 19.58 -6.99 12.84
N CYS A 25 19.79 -8.30 13.04
CA CYS A 25 21.04 -8.84 13.57
C CYS A 25 22.23 -8.56 12.64
N LEU A 26 22.04 -8.69 11.32
CA LEU A 26 23.07 -8.40 10.34
C LEU A 26 23.48 -6.93 10.37
N VAL A 27 22.51 -6.01 10.40
CA VAL A 27 22.78 -4.57 10.49
C VAL A 27 23.51 -4.24 11.79
N ALA A 28 23.06 -4.77 12.93
CA ALA A 28 23.73 -4.56 14.21
C ALA A 28 25.16 -5.11 14.23
N LEU A 29 25.39 -6.29 13.63
CA LEU A 29 26.72 -6.88 13.50
C LEU A 29 27.63 -6.02 12.63
N LEU A 30 27.13 -5.55 11.48
CA LEU A 30 27.90 -4.67 10.59
C LEU A 30 28.25 -3.36 11.27
N ASP A 31 27.28 -2.71 11.91
CA ASP A 31 27.45 -1.46 12.68
C ASP A 31 28.53 -1.61 13.77
N TYR A 32 28.52 -2.75 14.49
CA TYR A 32 29.56 -3.07 15.46
C TYR A 32 30.95 -3.26 14.81
N LEU A 33 31.02 -4.01 13.70
CA LEU A 33 32.30 -4.33 13.03
C LEU A 33 32.93 -3.12 12.34
N THR A 34 32.14 -2.22 11.79
CA THR A 34 32.64 -1.01 11.13
C THR A 34 33.01 0.10 12.10
N GLY A 35 32.61 -0.02 13.37
CA GLY A 35 32.82 1.01 14.38
C GLY A 35 32.13 2.33 14.05
N TYR A 36 32.63 3.41 14.62
CA TYR A 36 32.01 4.75 14.57
C TYR A 36 32.35 5.58 13.33
N GLU A 37 33.18 5.07 12.42
CA GLU A 37 33.62 5.81 11.22
C GLU A 37 32.51 5.89 10.16
N LEU A 38 31.58 4.93 10.16
CA LEU A 38 30.45 4.86 9.24
C LEU A 38 29.11 4.92 9.99
N SER A 39 28.20 5.77 9.52
CA SER A 39 26.85 5.87 10.09
C SER A 39 25.92 4.82 9.49
N PHE A 40 25.51 3.82 10.29
CA PHE A 40 24.59 2.75 9.86
C PHE A 40 23.10 3.03 10.11
N SER A 41 22.75 4.25 10.56
CA SER A 41 21.38 4.58 10.98
C SER A 41 20.31 4.34 9.91
N LEU A 42 20.64 4.54 8.63
CA LEU A 42 19.73 4.30 7.51
C LEU A 42 19.43 2.81 7.28
N PHE A 43 20.38 1.91 7.59
CA PHE A 43 20.19 0.47 7.36
C PHE A 43 19.21 -0.16 8.35
N TYR A 44 19.06 0.41 9.55
CA TYR A 44 18.03 0.00 10.51
C TYR A 44 16.60 0.28 10.02
N LEU A 45 16.42 1.16 9.02
CA LEU A 45 15.10 1.40 8.43
C LEU A 45 14.60 0.20 7.61
N ILE A 46 15.50 -0.61 7.06
CA ILE A 46 15.14 -1.77 6.21
C ILE A 46 14.35 -2.82 7.00
N PRO A 47 14.85 -3.37 8.13
CA PRO A 47 14.06 -4.31 8.92
C PRO A 47 12.78 -3.68 9.46
N ILE A 48 12.81 -2.41 9.91
CA ILE A 48 11.62 -1.69 10.37
C ILE A 48 10.56 -1.60 9.27
N ALA A 49 10.96 -1.29 8.04
CA ALA A 49 10.07 -1.24 6.89
C ALA A 49 9.48 -2.62 6.57
N ILE A 50 10.27 -3.70 6.65
CA ILE A 50 9.78 -5.08 6.46
C ILE A 50 8.74 -5.45 7.52
N PHE A 51 9.02 -5.19 8.80
CA PHE A 51 8.07 -5.43 9.89
C PHE A 51 6.77 -4.63 9.71
N THR A 52 6.89 -3.36 9.33
CA THR A 52 5.73 -2.49 9.08
C THR A 52 4.94 -2.95 7.85
N TRP A 53 5.63 -3.38 6.78
CA TRP A 53 5.00 -3.71 5.51
C TRP A 53 4.29 -5.06 5.55
N PHE A 54 4.95 -6.11 6.04
CA PHE A 54 4.45 -7.49 5.90
C PHE A 54 3.76 -8.04 7.16
N ILE A 55 4.02 -7.46 8.33
CA ILE A 55 3.44 -7.93 9.60
C ILE A 55 2.43 -6.91 10.15
N GLY A 56 2.79 -5.62 10.15
CA GLY A 56 1.89 -4.51 10.45
C GLY A 56 2.50 -3.43 11.34
N ASN A 57 1.77 -2.33 11.52
CA ASN A 57 2.28 -1.12 12.18
C ASN A 57 2.76 -1.37 13.62
N ARG A 58 2.08 -2.22 14.39
CA ARG A 58 2.50 -2.57 15.76
C ARG A 58 3.85 -3.29 15.78
N ALA A 59 4.08 -4.17 14.82
CA ALA A 59 5.36 -4.86 14.67
C ALA A 59 6.47 -3.90 14.20
N GLY A 60 6.13 -2.95 13.33
CA GLY A 60 7.03 -1.86 12.94
C GLY A 60 7.48 -0.99 14.12
N VAL A 61 6.55 -0.60 15.00
CA VAL A 61 6.87 0.12 16.24
C VAL A 61 7.73 -0.75 17.17
N ALA A 62 7.37 -2.02 17.40
CA ALA A 62 8.20 -2.91 18.21
C ALA A 62 9.64 -3.03 17.66
N ALA A 63 9.78 -3.13 16.33
CA ALA A 63 11.08 -3.16 15.67
C ALA A 63 11.84 -1.82 15.81
N SER A 64 11.18 -0.66 15.80
CA SER A 64 11.86 0.64 15.98
C SER A 64 12.46 0.78 17.37
N PHE A 65 11.75 0.34 18.41
CA PHE A 65 12.26 0.29 19.77
C PHE A 65 13.43 -0.71 19.89
N MET A 66 13.29 -1.91 19.32
CA MET A 66 14.36 -2.90 19.33
C MET A 66 15.62 -2.42 18.60
N SER A 67 15.47 -1.77 17.44
CA SER A 67 16.57 -1.14 16.70
C SER A 67 17.26 -0.05 17.52
N ALA A 68 16.50 0.80 18.22
CA ALA A 68 17.07 1.86 19.05
C ALA A 68 17.87 1.29 20.24
N ILE A 69 17.36 0.22 20.87
CA ILE A 69 18.06 -0.50 21.95
C ILE A 69 19.34 -1.16 21.43
N LEU A 70 19.26 -1.89 20.31
CA LEU A 70 20.42 -2.54 19.71
C LEU A 70 21.50 -1.52 19.35
N TRP A 71 21.10 -0.39 18.77
CA TRP A 71 22.03 0.66 18.43
C TRP A 71 22.74 1.24 19.66
N LEU A 72 22.00 1.52 20.74
CA LEU A 72 22.60 1.98 22.01
C LEU A 72 23.60 0.95 22.57
N VAL A 73 23.27 -0.34 22.49
CA VAL A 73 24.17 -1.42 22.92
C VAL A 73 25.43 -1.47 22.05
N VAL A 74 25.28 -1.36 20.73
CA VAL A 74 26.40 -1.32 19.78
C VAL A 74 27.30 -0.12 20.06
N ASP A 75 26.75 1.07 20.28
CA ASP A 75 27.52 2.27 20.60
C ASP A 75 28.38 2.12 21.86
N ILE A 76 27.79 1.56 22.93
CA ILE A 76 28.49 1.32 24.19
C ILE A 76 29.59 0.27 23.99
N GLN A 77 29.34 -0.80 23.24
CA GLN A 77 30.29 -1.90 23.02
C GLN A 77 31.39 -1.56 22.01
N ALA A 78 31.09 -0.74 21.01
CA ALA A 78 32.05 -0.25 20.02
C ALA A 78 33.00 0.81 20.61
N GLY A 79 32.79 1.21 21.87
CA GLY A 79 33.68 2.11 22.59
C GLY A 79 33.56 3.57 22.15
N VAL A 80 32.41 3.97 21.59
CA VAL A 80 32.13 5.38 21.31
C VAL A 80 32.28 6.14 22.62
N GLN A 81 33.04 7.24 22.63
CA GLN A 81 33.18 8.09 23.81
C GLN A 81 32.58 9.45 23.54
N TYR A 82 31.36 9.66 24.04
CA TYR A 82 30.76 10.99 24.09
C TYR A 82 31.25 11.78 25.31
N SER A 83 31.38 13.09 25.15
CA SER A 83 31.84 14.01 26.21
C SER A 83 30.92 14.05 27.44
N GLN A 84 29.65 13.73 27.25
CA GLN A 84 28.62 13.72 28.28
C GLN A 84 27.72 12.50 28.10
N GLN A 85 27.36 11.83 29.20
CA GLN A 85 26.46 10.68 29.16
C GLN A 85 25.08 11.01 28.58
N VAL A 86 24.64 12.26 28.72
CA VAL A 86 23.37 12.78 28.17
C VAL A 86 23.31 12.61 26.64
N ILE A 87 24.45 12.59 25.95
CA ILE A 87 24.50 12.49 24.49
C ILE A 87 24.03 11.12 23.99
N TYR A 88 24.31 10.02 24.71
CA TYR A 88 23.79 8.69 24.34
C TYR A 88 22.27 8.67 24.34
N PHE A 89 21.66 9.21 25.40
CA PHE A 89 20.21 9.28 25.53
C PHE A 89 19.59 10.20 24.50
N TRP A 90 20.21 11.36 24.24
CA TRP A 90 19.77 12.29 23.21
C TRP A 90 19.78 11.65 21.82
N ASN A 91 20.89 11.01 21.43
CA ASN A 91 21.01 10.35 20.13
C ASN A 91 20.02 9.19 20.00
N THR A 92 19.83 8.40 21.06
CA THR A 92 18.86 7.30 21.08
C THR A 92 17.43 7.83 20.93
N LEU A 93 17.09 8.93 21.61
CA LEU A 93 15.79 9.58 21.49
C LEU A 93 15.53 10.09 20.07
N ILE A 94 16.47 10.82 19.48
CA ILE A 94 16.35 11.35 18.11
C ILE A 94 16.18 10.21 17.10
N ARG A 95 16.95 9.13 17.24
CA ARG A 95 16.83 7.94 16.37
C ARG A 95 15.49 7.25 16.53
N LEU A 96 15.01 7.08 17.78
CA LEU A 96 13.71 6.50 18.04
C LEU A 96 12.58 7.32 17.40
N VAL A 97 12.63 8.65 17.51
CA VAL A 97 11.68 9.55 16.85
C VAL A 97 11.75 9.37 15.33
N PHE A 98 12.95 9.39 14.74
CA PHE A 98 13.16 9.21 13.30
C PHE A 98 12.64 7.86 12.78
N PHE A 99 12.91 6.77 13.50
CA PHE A 99 12.40 5.45 13.16
C PHE A 99 10.87 5.38 13.23
N ASN A 100 10.26 5.97 14.26
CA ASN A 100 8.80 6.03 14.37
C ASN A 100 8.16 6.92 13.30
N ILE A 101 8.81 7.99 12.86
CA ILE A 101 8.36 8.78 11.70
C ILE A 101 8.33 7.91 10.44
N THR A 102 9.32 7.02 10.25
CA THR A 102 9.33 6.09 9.12
C THR A 102 8.16 5.10 9.18
N VAL A 103 7.89 4.53 10.36
CA VAL A 103 6.71 3.66 10.57
C VAL A 103 5.42 4.42 10.25
N LEU A 104 5.29 5.66 10.72
CA LEU A 104 4.11 6.50 10.47
C LEU A 104 3.97 6.83 8.97
N MET A 105 5.04 7.21 8.28
CA MET A 105 5.03 7.49 6.85
C MET A 105 4.57 6.28 6.03
N LEU A 106 5.07 5.08 6.36
CA LEU A 106 4.66 3.84 5.71
C LEU A 106 3.19 3.51 6.01
N ALA A 107 2.75 3.70 7.25
CA ALA A 107 1.36 3.48 7.65
C ALA A 107 0.40 4.44 6.92
N LEU A 108 0.76 5.71 6.83
CA LEU A 108 -0.02 6.75 6.16
C LEU A 108 -0.08 6.50 4.64
N GLY A 109 1.04 6.12 4.02
CA GLY A 109 1.08 5.76 2.60
C GLY A 109 0.11 4.63 2.27
N LYS A 110 0.08 3.58 3.09
CA LYS A 110 -0.88 2.46 2.95
C LYS A 110 -2.33 2.89 3.15
N ALA A 111 -2.60 3.75 4.13
CA ALA A 111 -3.94 4.26 4.40
C ALA A 111 -4.46 5.08 3.21
N LEU A 112 -3.62 5.98 2.69
CA LEU A 112 -3.93 6.81 1.52
C LEU A 112 -4.16 5.97 0.26
N GLU A 113 -3.39 4.90 0.06
CA GLU A 113 -3.59 4.00 -1.08
C GLU A 113 -4.92 3.25 -0.99
N ARG A 114 -5.31 2.77 0.21
CA ARG A 114 -6.62 2.15 0.43
C ARG A 114 -7.75 3.14 0.16
N GLU A 115 -7.64 4.35 0.69
CA GLU A 115 -8.62 5.42 0.44
C GLU A 115 -8.72 5.75 -1.04
N ARG A 116 -7.59 5.84 -1.75
CA ARG A 116 -7.57 6.04 -3.21
C ARG A 116 -8.28 4.91 -3.95
N THR A 117 -8.14 3.66 -3.52
CA THR A 117 -8.86 2.54 -4.14
C THR A 117 -10.37 2.68 -3.91
N PHE A 118 -10.80 2.92 -2.68
CA PHE A 118 -12.23 3.15 -2.37
C PHE A 118 -12.82 4.35 -3.09
N ALA A 119 -12.03 5.41 -3.29
CA ALA A 119 -12.45 6.59 -4.03
C ALA A 119 -12.59 6.34 -5.55
N ARG A 120 -12.06 5.23 -6.07
CA ARG A 120 -12.01 4.93 -7.52
C ARG A 120 -12.96 3.83 -7.97
N THR A 121 -13.29 2.89 -7.10
CA THR A 121 -14.11 1.72 -7.44
C THR A 121 -15.52 1.85 -6.89
N ASP A 122 -16.51 1.35 -7.62
CA ASP A 122 -17.86 1.15 -7.10
C ASP A 122 -17.87 -0.08 -6.18
N TYR A 123 -18.43 0.07 -4.97
CA TYR A 123 -18.42 -0.97 -3.95
C TYR A 123 -19.24 -2.21 -4.36
N THR A 124 -20.31 -2.02 -5.13
CA THR A 124 -21.25 -3.10 -5.50
C THR A 124 -20.68 -3.97 -6.60
N THR A 125 -20.06 -3.34 -7.60
CA THR A 125 -19.68 -3.98 -8.86
C THR A 125 -18.18 -4.22 -9.00
N GLY A 126 -17.35 -3.50 -8.21
CA GLY A 126 -15.88 -3.61 -8.25
C GLY A 126 -15.22 -2.99 -9.50
N ILE A 127 -16.00 -2.47 -10.46
CA ILE A 127 -15.50 -1.65 -11.57
C ILE A 127 -15.27 -0.20 -11.11
N PHE A 128 -14.83 0.68 -12.01
CA PHE A 128 -14.65 2.09 -11.66
C PHE A 128 -15.99 2.75 -11.32
N ASN A 129 -15.99 3.65 -10.35
CA ASN A 129 -17.16 4.48 -10.06
C ASN A 129 -17.26 5.64 -11.06
N THR A 130 -18.41 6.32 -11.09
CA THR A 130 -18.70 7.44 -11.99
C THR A 130 -17.60 8.49 -11.99
N ARG A 131 -17.12 8.88 -10.80
CA ARG A 131 -16.10 9.93 -10.67
C ARG A 131 -14.79 9.54 -11.35
N PHE A 132 -14.32 8.32 -11.11
CA PHE A 132 -13.06 7.86 -11.67
C PHE A 132 -13.18 7.49 -13.15
N PHE A 133 -14.33 6.99 -13.59
CA PHE A 133 -14.64 6.81 -15.01
C PHE A 133 -14.45 8.12 -15.78
N HIS A 134 -15.03 9.23 -15.34
CA HIS A 134 -14.86 10.53 -16.00
C HIS A 134 -13.40 10.99 -16.07
N VAL A 135 -12.62 10.76 -15.01
CA VAL A 135 -11.18 11.08 -15.00
C VAL A 135 -10.43 10.27 -16.08
N LEU A 136 -10.74 8.98 -16.23
CA LEU A 136 -10.11 8.12 -17.22
C LEU A 136 -10.60 8.44 -18.65
N ALA A 137 -11.90 8.67 -18.82
CA ALA A 137 -12.49 9.08 -20.10
C ALA A 137 -11.86 10.37 -20.61
N GLN A 138 -11.69 11.39 -19.75
CA GLN A 138 -11.03 12.63 -20.14
C GLN A 138 -9.57 12.40 -20.57
N ARG A 139 -8.84 11.55 -19.85
CA ARG A 139 -7.46 11.20 -20.22
C ARG A 139 -7.37 10.51 -21.58
N GLU A 140 -8.31 9.62 -21.89
CA GLU A 140 -8.35 8.97 -23.20
C GLU A 140 -8.76 9.94 -24.30
N ILE A 141 -9.72 10.84 -24.05
CA ILE A 141 -10.06 11.95 -24.98
C ILE A 141 -8.81 12.79 -25.30
N ASP A 142 -8.05 13.21 -24.28
CA ASP A 142 -6.85 14.01 -24.48
C ASP A 142 -5.77 13.23 -25.25
N ARG A 143 -5.66 11.93 -25.00
CA ARG A 143 -4.69 11.04 -25.65
C ARG A 143 -5.04 10.81 -27.11
N THR A 144 -6.29 10.52 -27.42
CA THR A 144 -6.74 10.29 -28.79
C THR A 144 -6.72 11.57 -29.61
N ALA A 145 -7.01 12.72 -29.00
CA ALA A 145 -6.85 14.03 -29.62
C ALA A 145 -5.40 14.31 -30.04
N ARG A 146 -4.42 14.01 -29.17
CA ARG A 146 -2.99 14.15 -29.49
C ARG A 146 -2.52 13.19 -30.58
N ASN A 147 -2.95 11.93 -30.50
CA ASN A 147 -2.48 10.87 -31.40
C ASN A 147 -3.29 10.75 -32.70
N LYS A 148 -4.38 11.52 -32.84
CA LYS A 148 -5.34 11.46 -33.95
C LYS A 148 -5.89 10.04 -34.18
N THR A 149 -6.17 9.32 -33.09
CA THR A 149 -6.77 7.98 -33.14
C THR A 149 -8.26 8.05 -32.82
N PRO A 150 -9.10 7.15 -33.37
CA PRO A 150 -10.51 7.11 -33.00
C PRO A 150 -10.70 6.69 -31.53
N LEU A 151 -11.73 7.23 -30.89
CA LEU A 151 -12.23 6.84 -29.57
C LEU A 151 -13.70 6.45 -29.69
N THR A 152 -14.10 5.37 -29.05
CA THR A 152 -15.50 4.94 -28.97
C THR A 152 -15.92 4.90 -27.51
N VAL A 153 -17.11 5.39 -27.22
CA VAL A 153 -17.75 5.32 -25.91
C VAL A 153 -19.09 4.61 -26.11
N ALA A 154 -19.40 3.65 -25.26
CA ALA A 154 -20.69 2.98 -25.23
C ALA A 154 -21.37 3.33 -23.89
N PHE A 155 -22.67 3.55 -23.92
CA PHE A 155 -23.48 3.71 -22.72
C PHE A 155 -24.47 2.55 -22.68
N VAL A 156 -24.55 1.88 -21.53
CA VAL A 156 -25.32 0.65 -21.35
C VAL A 156 -26.21 0.81 -20.13
N ASP A 157 -27.50 0.66 -20.30
CA ASP A 157 -28.48 0.63 -19.22
C ASP A 157 -29.02 -0.80 -19.02
N VAL A 158 -29.36 -1.18 -17.79
CA VAL A 158 -29.91 -2.51 -17.51
C VAL A 158 -31.43 -2.45 -17.54
N ASP A 159 -32.00 -2.99 -18.61
CA ASP A 159 -33.45 -3.04 -18.81
C ASP A 159 -34.18 -3.69 -17.62
N ASP A 160 -35.28 -3.07 -17.20
CA ASP A 160 -36.18 -3.54 -16.14
C ASP A 160 -35.50 -3.84 -14.78
N PHE A 161 -34.35 -3.23 -14.48
CA PHE A 161 -33.63 -3.48 -13.23
C PHE A 161 -34.47 -3.20 -11.97
N LYS A 162 -35.33 -2.18 -12.03
CA LYS A 162 -36.28 -1.89 -10.94
C LYS A 162 -37.21 -3.07 -10.63
N ALA A 163 -37.69 -3.79 -11.64
CA ALA A 163 -38.55 -4.95 -11.43
C ALA A 163 -37.82 -6.09 -10.70
N ILE A 164 -36.51 -6.23 -10.92
CA ILE A 164 -35.67 -7.18 -10.17
C ILE A 164 -35.59 -6.77 -8.70
N ASN A 165 -35.33 -5.49 -8.43
CA ASN A 165 -35.29 -4.99 -7.05
C ASN A 165 -36.62 -5.15 -6.33
N ASP A 166 -37.73 -4.81 -7.00
CA ASP A 166 -39.07 -4.87 -6.41
C ASP A 166 -39.48 -6.32 -6.11
N LYS A 167 -39.07 -7.28 -6.94
CA LYS A 167 -39.44 -8.70 -6.79
C LYS A 167 -38.51 -9.48 -5.87
N PHE A 168 -37.21 -9.19 -5.88
CA PHE A 168 -36.18 -10.01 -5.22
C PHE A 168 -35.34 -9.24 -4.18
N GLY A 169 -35.63 -7.97 -3.97
CA GLY A 169 -34.93 -7.09 -3.04
C GLY A 169 -33.61 -6.54 -3.59
N HIS A 170 -33.18 -5.42 -3.02
CA HIS A 170 -31.95 -4.71 -3.43
C HIS A 170 -30.68 -5.57 -3.37
N THR A 171 -30.55 -6.46 -2.37
CA THR A 171 -29.39 -7.36 -2.28
C THR A 171 -29.26 -8.29 -3.49
N THR A 172 -30.39 -8.70 -4.08
CA THR A 172 -30.38 -9.51 -5.30
C THR A 172 -30.02 -8.64 -6.51
N GLY A 173 -30.56 -7.42 -6.59
CA GLY A 173 -30.20 -6.46 -7.63
C GLY A 173 -28.70 -6.15 -7.64
N ASP A 174 -28.11 -5.90 -6.47
CA ASP A 174 -26.67 -5.69 -6.30
C ASP A 174 -25.84 -6.85 -6.84
N ARG A 175 -26.29 -8.09 -6.60
CA ARG A 175 -25.65 -9.29 -7.16
C ARG A 175 -25.75 -9.34 -8.68
N VAL A 176 -26.91 -8.97 -9.24
CA VAL A 176 -27.11 -8.91 -10.70
C VAL A 176 -26.15 -7.90 -11.32
N LEU A 177 -26.04 -6.69 -10.75
CA LEU A 177 -25.09 -5.67 -11.22
C LEU A 177 -23.65 -6.16 -11.14
N GLY A 178 -23.26 -6.84 -10.06
CA GLY A 178 -21.94 -7.45 -9.93
C GLY A 178 -21.64 -8.49 -11.01
N VAL A 179 -22.63 -9.32 -11.40
CA VAL A 179 -22.48 -10.31 -12.48
C VAL A 179 -22.33 -9.62 -13.84
N ILE A 180 -23.11 -8.56 -14.11
CA ILE A 180 -23.03 -7.79 -15.34
C ILE A 180 -21.65 -7.13 -15.47
N ALA A 181 -21.18 -6.45 -14.41
CA ALA A 181 -19.87 -5.83 -14.38
C ALA A 181 -18.73 -6.84 -14.62
N ALA A 182 -18.80 -8.02 -13.98
CA ALA A 182 -17.84 -9.09 -14.18
C ALA A 182 -17.90 -9.70 -15.60
N ALA A 183 -19.07 -9.70 -16.24
CA ALA A 183 -19.20 -10.10 -17.65
C ALA A 183 -18.55 -9.07 -18.57
N MET A 184 -18.78 -7.77 -18.36
CA MET A 184 -18.14 -6.69 -19.12
C MET A 184 -16.61 -6.75 -19.01
N GLN A 185 -16.05 -6.81 -17.80
CA GLN A 185 -14.60 -6.89 -17.59
C GLN A 185 -13.94 -8.09 -18.30
N ARG A 186 -14.64 -9.22 -18.43
CA ARG A 186 -14.13 -10.42 -19.11
C ARG A 186 -14.07 -10.29 -20.63
N HIS A 187 -14.94 -9.48 -21.23
CA HIS A 187 -15.03 -9.31 -22.68
C HIS A 187 -14.28 -8.07 -23.18
N LEU A 188 -14.00 -7.12 -22.29
CA LEU A 188 -13.22 -5.93 -22.59
C LEU A 188 -11.72 -6.22 -22.66
N ARG A 189 -11.00 -5.47 -23.49
CA ARG A 189 -9.54 -5.55 -23.60
C ARG A 189 -8.92 -4.87 -22.38
N ARG A 190 -7.66 -5.19 -22.10
CA ARG A 190 -6.91 -4.60 -20.98
C ARG A 190 -6.79 -3.07 -21.03
N THR A 191 -6.93 -2.48 -22.22
CA THR A 191 -6.87 -1.02 -22.43
C THR A 191 -8.22 -0.34 -22.31
N ASP A 192 -9.31 -1.10 -22.36
CA ASP A 192 -10.65 -0.55 -22.34
C ASP A 192 -11.02 -0.20 -20.90
N ILE A 193 -11.85 0.83 -20.74
CA ILE A 193 -12.29 1.35 -19.46
C ILE A 193 -13.76 0.99 -19.31
N VAL A 194 -14.15 0.54 -18.11
CA VAL A 194 -15.56 0.35 -17.76
C VAL A 194 -15.83 0.93 -16.38
N GLY A 195 -16.91 1.69 -16.27
CA GLY A 195 -17.36 2.28 -15.01
C GLY A 195 -18.87 2.20 -14.85
N ARG A 196 -19.31 2.14 -13.59
CA ARG A 196 -20.72 2.33 -13.24
C ARG A 196 -20.97 3.82 -13.14
N VAL A 197 -21.80 4.37 -14.03
CA VAL A 197 -22.06 5.80 -14.14
C VAL A 197 -23.35 6.22 -13.44
N GLY A 198 -24.29 5.29 -13.25
CA GLY A 198 -25.57 5.48 -12.56
C GLY A 198 -25.96 4.29 -11.67
N GLY A 199 -27.24 4.17 -11.35
CA GLY A 199 -27.76 3.06 -10.53
C GLY A 199 -27.60 1.71 -11.23
N ASP A 200 -28.11 1.61 -12.43
CA ASP A 200 -28.12 0.46 -13.34
C ASP A 200 -27.28 0.74 -14.60
N GLU A 201 -26.69 1.92 -14.71
CA GLU A 201 -26.03 2.41 -15.91
C GLU A 201 -24.51 2.19 -15.87
N PHE A 202 -23.96 1.79 -17.01
CA PHE A 202 -22.54 1.52 -17.26
C PHE A 202 -22.04 2.28 -18.49
N ALA A 203 -20.75 2.60 -18.51
CA ALA A 203 -20.07 3.20 -19.66
C ALA A 203 -18.60 2.79 -19.77
#